data_AF-S1P803-F1
#
_entry.id   AF-S1P803-F1
#
_cell.length_a   1.000
_cell.length_b   1.000
_cell.length_c   1.000
_cell.angle_alpha   90.00
_cell.angle_beta   90.00
_cell.angle_gamma   90.00
#
_symmetry.space_group_name_H-M   'P 1'
#
loop_
_entity.id
_entity.type
_entity.pdbx_description
1 polymer ?
#
loop_
_entity_poly.entity_id
_entity_poly.type
_entity_poly.pdbx_seq_one_letter_code
_entity_poly.pdbx_strand_id
1 'polypeptide(L)'
;MKKLSFKEKLEIVRNIIRESLSGNAAFALLVYSLLHSLPIKTFADLFVTILLFIAIIAVVIWLFLIIYVYFCELFRSHWIAVWFILWSVVINLTIGFGIYDKLAPVISLMK
;
A
#
# COMPACT_ATOMS: atom_id res chain seq x y z
N MET A 1 4.15 14.86 29.68
CA MET A 1 3.49 14.70 28.36
C MET A 1 2.12 15.39 28.38
N LYS A 2 1.87 16.43 27.57
CA LYS A 2 0.53 17.07 27.47
C LYS A 2 -0.47 16.11 26.81
N LYS A 3 -1.62 15.82 27.44
CA LYS A 3 -2.70 15.08 26.76
C LYS A 3 -3.15 15.89 25.52
N LEU A 4 -3.20 15.25 24.35
CA LEU A 4 -3.85 15.80 23.16
C LEU A 4 -5.31 16.09 23.51
N SER A 5 -5.79 17.29 23.21
CA SER A 5 -7.21 17.61 23.30
C SER A 5 -7.99 16.78 22.29
N PHE A 6 -9.29 16.59 22.56
CA PHE A 6 -10.17 15.86 21.64
C PHE A 6 -10.16 16.48 20.23
N LYS A 7 -10.05 17.81 20.14
CA LYS A 7 -9.99 18.53 18.86
C LYS A 7 -8.74 18.17 18.04
N GLU A 8 -7.58 18.08 18.69
CA GLU A 8 -6.32 17.73 18.02
C GLU A 8 -6.34 16.28 17.52
N LYS A 9 -6.90 15.35 18.31
CA LYS A 9 -7.08 13.95 17.87
C LYS A 9 -7.99 13.86 16.65
N LEU A 10 -9.08 14.65 16.62
CA LEU A 10 -10.02 14.67 15.51
C LEU A 10 -9.37 15.24 14.23
N GLU A 11 -8.51 16.25 14.36
CA GLU A 11 -7.74 16.80 13.24
C GLU A 11 -6.75 15.78 12.66
N ILE A 12 -6.05 15.01 13.51
CA ILE A 12 -5.17 13.93 13.07
C ILE A 12 -5.97 12.86 12.32
N VAL A 13 -7.10 12.41 12.87
CA VAL A 13 -7.98 11.42 12.20
C VAL A 13 -8.50 11.95 10.86
N ARG A 14 -8.91 13.22 10.80
CA ARG A 14 -9.34 13.85 9.55
C ARG A 14 -8.22 13.88 8.52
N ASN A 15 -6.98 14.19 8.92
CA ASN A 15 -5.84 14.21 8.02
C ASN A 15 -5.51 12.80 7.51
N ILE A 16 -5.60 11.77 8.36
CA ILE A 16 -5.48 10.36 7.93
C ILE A 16 -6.53 10.04 6.84
N ILE A 17 -7.80 10.39 7.08
CA ILE A 17 -8.88 10.12 6.10
C ILE A 17 -8.61 10.85 4.78
N ARG A 18 -8.17 12.11 4.83
CA ARG A 18 -7.89 12.90 3.64
C ARG A 18 -6.72 12.34 2.82
N GLU A 19 -5.61 12.03 3.47
CA GLU A 19 -4.41 11.50 2.80
C GLU A 19 -4.61 10.05 2.32
N SER A 20 -5.36 9.24 3.07
CA SER A 20 -5.70 7.89 2.62
C SER A 20 -6.66 7.93 1.42
N LEU A 21 -7.60 8.88 1.38
CA LEU A 21 -8.50 9.04 0.22
C LEU A 21 -7.74 9.45 -1.04
N SER A 22 -6.83 10.43 -0.95
CA SER A 22 -6.00 10.85 -2.09
C SER A 22 -5.07 9.73 -2.56
N GLY A 23 -4.40 9.02 -1.64
CA GLY A 23 -3.55 7.89 -2.01
C GLY A 23 -4.32 6.72 -2.60
N ASN A 24 -5.53 6.43 -2.12
CA ASN A 24 -6.40 5.40 -2.71
C ASN A 24 -6.88 5.80 -4.12
N ALA A 25 -7.17 7.08 -4.36
CA ALA A 25 -7.48 7.58 -5.70
C ALA A 25 -6.29 7.45 -6.66
N ALA A 26 -5.09 7.79 -6.19
CA ALA A 26 -3.86 7.61 -6.96
C ALA A 26 -3.60 6.13 -7.29
N PHE A 27 -3.80 5.24 -6.30
CA PHE A 27 -3.68 3.80 -6.50
C PHE A 27 -4.68 3.28 -7.56
N ALA A 28 -5.95 3.68 -7.48
CA ALA A 28 -6.97 3.29 -8.45
C ALA A 28 -6.62 3.74 -9.88
N LEU A 29 -6.09 4.97 -10.05
CA LEU A 29 -5.64 5.48 -11.34
C LEU A 29 -4.46 4.70 -11.90
N LEU A 30 -3.51 4.32 -11.05
CA LEU A 30 -2.35 3.52 -11.45
C LEU A 30 -2.77 2.09 -11.86
N VAL A 31 -3.68 1.47 -11.10
CA VAL A 31 -4.23 0.15 -11.45
C VAL A 31 -5.04 0.21 -12.75
N TYR A 32 -5.85 1.25 -12.94
CA TYR A 32 -6.58 1.47 -14.19
C TYR A 32 -5.62 1.63 -15.38
N SER A 33 -4.57 2.42 -15.21
CA SER A 33 -3.53 2.61 -16.23
C SER A 33 -2.82 1.31 -16.56
N LEU A 34 -2.51 0.49 -15.55
CA LEU A 34 -1.90 -0.83 -15.73
C LEU A 34 -2.81 -1.78 -16.51
N LEU A 35 -4.11 -1.81 -16.19
CA LEU A 35 -5.08 -2.63 -16.90
C LEU A 35 -5.24 -2.18 -18.36
N HIS A 36 -5.17 -0.88 -18.62
CA HIS A 36 -5.28 -0.33 -19.97
C HIS A 36 -4.03 -0.60 -20.83
N SER A 37 -2.85 -0.71 -20.22
CA SER A 37 -1.61 -1.11 -20.89
C SER A 37 -1.55 -2.60 -21.26
N LEU A 38 -2.54 -3.40 -20.85
CA LEU A 38 -2.68 -4.80 -21.26
C LEU A 38 -3.61 -4.92 -22.49
N PRO A 39 -3.31 -5.76 -23.50
CA PRO A 39 -2.19 -6.69 -23.59
C PRO A 39 -0.92 -6.02 -24.15
N ILE A 40 0.23 -6.44 -23.62
CA ILE A 40 1.57 -5.97 -24.02
C ILE A 40 1.82 -6.42 -25.46
N LYS A 41 1.90 -5.48 -26.40
CA LYS A 41 2.16 -5.77 -27.81
C LYS A 41 3.55 -5.33 -28.26
N THR A 42 4.13 -4.36 -27.56
CA THR A 42 5.42 -3.79 -27.91
C THR A 42 6.40 -3.77 -26.73
N PHE A 43 7.69 -3.63 -27.01
CA PHE A 43 8.72 -3.45 -25.98
C PHE A 43 8.49 -2.16 -25.17
N ALA A 44 7.90 -1.12 -25.78
CA ALA A 44 7.51 0.10 -25.08
C ALA A 44 6.40 -0.18 -24.05
N ASP A 45 5.41 -1.00 -24.38
CA ASP A 45 4.34 -1.39 -23.44
C ASP A 45 4.92 -2.17 -22.25
N LEU A 46 5.92 -3.01 -22.47
CA LEU A 46 6.63 -3.73 -21.39
C LEU A 46 7.32 -2.76 -20.44
N PHE A 47 8.04 -1.77 -20.98
CA PHE A 47 8.72 -0.75 -20.19
C PHE A 47 7.73 0.09 -19.36
N VAL A 48 6.63 0.53 -19.98
CA VAL A 48 5.55 1.27 -19.30
C VAL A 48 4.89 0.43 -18.20
N THR A 49 4.65 -0.85 -18.46
CA THR A 49 4.08 -1.78 -17.48
C THR A 49 4.99 -1.93 -16.25
N ILE A 50 6.30 -2.08 -16.45
CA ILE A 50 7.27 -2.17 -15.35
C ILE A 50 7.30 -0.88 -14.54
N LEU A 51 7.31 0.28 -15.20
CA LEU A 51 7.26 1.58 -14.52
C LEU A 51 5.98 1.77 -13.71
N LEU A 52 4.82 1.39 -14.27
CA LEU A 52 3.55 1.41 -13.56
C LEU A 52 3.58 0.50 -12.33
N PHE A 53 4.20 -0.68 -12.43
CA PHE A 53 4.34 -1.59 -11.30
C PHE A 53 5.19 -0.99 -10.17
N ILE A 54 6.31 -0.35 -10.50
CA ILE A 54 7.16 0.35 -9.53
C ILE A 54 6.38 1.52 -8.90
N ALA A 55 5.63 2.27 -9.69
CA ALA A 55 4.81 3.38 -9.20
C ALA A 55 3.73 2.91 -8.22
N ILE A 56 3.06 1.78 -8.51
CA ILE A 56 2.08 1.16 -7.63
C ILE A 56 2.73 0.79 -6.28
N ILE A 57 3.89 0.12 -6.31
CA ILE A 57 4.62 -0.25 -5.09
C ILE A 57 5.00 1.00 -4.28
N ALA A 58 5.49 2.05 -4.95
CA ALA A 58 5.87 3.30 -4.29
C ALA A 58 4.67 3.97 -3.61
N VAL A 59 3.50 4.02 -4.27
CA VAL A 59 2.27 4.59 -3.69
C VAL A 59 1.79 3.78 -2.49
N VAL A 60 1.85 2.45 -2.56
CA VAL A 60 1.49 1.59 -1.42
C VAL A 60 2.42 1.85 -0.23
N ILE A 61 3.73 1.89 -0.44
CA ILE A 61 4.71 2.17 0.62
C ILE A 61 4.47 3.56 1.23
N TRP A 62 4.21 4.56 0.39
CA TRP A 62 3.93 5.93 0.83
C TRP A 62 2.66 6.03 1.68
N LEU A 63 1.56 5.39 1.26
CA LEU A 63 0.32 5.30 2.03
C LEU A 63 0.56 4.65 3.41
N PHE A 64 1.32 3.56 3.45
CA PHE A 64 1.68 2.90 4.71
C PHE A 64 2.50 3.82 5.63
N LEU A 65 3.47 4.57 5.08
CA LEU A 65 4.29 5.52 5.86
C LEU A 65 3.47 6.67 6.43
N ILE A 66 2.54 7.25 5.66
CA ILE A 66 1.70 8.35 6.14
C ILE A 66 0.80 7.88 7.29
N ILE A 67 0.14 6.73 7.13
CA ILE A 67 -0.71 6.17 8.19
C ILE A 67 0.14 5.91 9.44
N TYR A 68 1.34 5.36 9.28
CA TYR A 68 2.29 5.15 10.37
C TYR A 68 2.63 6.43 11.14
N VAL A 69 2.99 7.52 10.43
CA VAL A 69 3.36 8.80 11.06
C VAL A 69 2.21 9.33 11.90
N TYR A 70 1.00 9.36 11.34
CA TYR A 70 -0.17 9.86 12.06
C TYR A 70 -0.60 8.97 13.22
N PHE A 71 -0.46 7.64 13.12
CA PHE A 71 -0.71 6.74 14.25
C PHE A 71 0.28 6.97 15.39
N CYS A 72 1.56 7.19 15.07
CA CYS A 72 2.57 7.54 16.07
C CYS A 72 2.23 8.85 16.77
N GLU A 73 1.74 9.85 16.03
CA GLU A 73 1.31 11.14 16.56
C GLU A 73 0.06 11.03 17.44
N LEU A 74 -0.92 10.22 17.01
CA LEU A 74 -2.20 10.03 17.70
C LEU A 74 -2.06 9.31 19.05
N PHE A 75 -1.27 8.24 19.10
CA PHE A 75 -1.09 7.42 20.31
C PHE A 75 0.09 7.88 21.16
N ARG A 76 0.96 8.76 20.63
CA ARG A 76 2.22 9.20 21.25
C ARG A 76 3.02 8.03 21.83
N SER A 77 2.96 6.89 21.15
CA SER A 77 3.55 5.63 21.59
C SER A 77 4.07 4.87 20.39
N HIS A 78 5.37 4.59 20.40
CA HIS A 78 6.03 3.77 19.38
C HIS A 78 5.63 2.30 19.48
N TRP A 79 4.96 1.87 20.55
CA TRP A 79 4.45 0.50 20.68
C TRP A 79 3.28 0.21 19.74
N ILE A 80 2.47 1.22 19.41
CA ILE A 80 1.42 1.09 18.37
C ILE A 80 2.04 0.82 16.99
N ALA A 81 3.23 1.38 16.74
CA ALA A 81 3.96 1.19 15.50
C ALA A 81 4.41 -0.26 15.31
N VAL A 82 4.83 -0.94 16.39
CA VAL A 82 5.17 -2.36 16.35
C VAL A 82 3.96 -3.19 15.93
N TRP A 83 2.79 -2.95 16.52
CA TRP A 83 1.55 -3.65 16.15
C TRP A 83 1.12 -3.39 14.71
N PHE A 84 1.29 -2.16 14.22
CA PHE A 84 0.97 -1.79 12.85
C PHE A 84 1.88 -2.48 11.82
N ILE A 85 3.19 -2.54 12.10
CA ILE A 85 4.16 -3.27 11.26
C ILE A 85 3.84 -4.76 11.27
N LEU A 86 3.57 -5.34 12.43
CA LEU A 86 3.26 -6.77 12.57
C LEU A 86 2.00 -7.14 11.77
N TRP A 87 0.97 -6.30 11.81
CA TRP A 87 -0.25 -6.49 11.04
C TRP A 87 -0.03 -6.34 9.52
N SER A 88 0.75 -5.34 9.10
CA SER A 88 1.12 -5.14 7.69
C SER A 88 1.93 -6.32 7.13
N VAL A 89 2.89 -6.84 7.91
CA VAL A 89 3.69 -8.01 7.52
C VAL A 89 2.81 -9.24 7.35
N VAL A 90 1.86 -9.49 8.26
CA VAL A 90 0.92 -10.62 8.16
C VAL A 90 0.05 -10.51 6.90
N ILE A 91 -0.46 -9.32 6.56
CA ILE A 91 -1.25 -9.13 5.34
C ILE A 91 -0.41 -9.35 4.09
N ASN A 92 0.79 -8.76 4.02
CA ASN A 92 1.68 -8.93 2.87
C ASN A 92 2.11 -10.40 2.69
N LEU A 93 2.38 -11.12 3.78
CA LEU A 93 2.63 -12.56 3.76
C LEU A 93 1.42 -13.33 3.25
N THR A 94 0.20 -13.00 3.70
CA THR A 94 -1.02 -13.69 3.27
C THR A 94 -1.29 -13.49 1.78
N ILE A 95 -1.11 -12.26 1.28
CA ILE A 95 -1.24 -11.94 -0.14
C ILE A 95 -0.14 -12.65 -0.95
N GLY A 96 1.11 -12.60 -0.49
CA GLY A 96 2.25 -13.25 -1.14
C GLY A 96 2.09 -14.77 -1.21
N PHE A 97 1.66 -15.42 -0.13
CA PHE A 97 1.34 -16.85 -0.11
C PHE A 97 0.15 -17.18 -1.02
N GLY A 98 -0.90 -16.36 -1.03
CA GLY A 98 -2.05 -16.57 -1.91
C GLY A 98 -1.69 -16.45 -3.40
N ILE A 99 -0.77 -15.55 -3.76
CA ILE A 99 -0.23 -15.43 -5.12
C ILE A 99 0.66 -16.63 -5.44
N TYR A 100 1.53 -17.04 -4.51
CA TYR A 100 2.42 -18.18 -4.67
C TYR A 100 1.65 -19.48 -4.88
N ASP A 101 0.62 -19.75 -4.06
CA ASP A 101 -0.20 -20.96 -4.15
C ASP A 101 -0.95 -21.05 -5.50
N LYS A 102 -1.39 -19.91 -6.03
CA LYS A 102 -1.99 -19.83 -7.38
C LYS A 102 -0.99 -20.00 -8.52
N LEU A 103 0.28 -19.65 -8.31
CA LEU A 103 1.35 -19.77 -9.31
C LEU A 103 2.10 -21.11 -9.24
N ALA A 104 2.12 -21.78 -8.08
CA ALA A 104 2.74 -23.07 -7.85
C ALA A 104 2.36 -24.15 -8.89
N PRO A 105 1.07 -24.34 -9.26
CA PRO A 105 0.71 -25.32 -10.29
C PRO A 105 1.26 -24.96 -11.68
N VAL A 106 1.31 -23.66 -12.02
CA VAL A 106 1.85 -23.18 -13.31
C VAL A 106 3.37 -23.38 -13.39
N ILE A 107 4.09 -23.14 -12.30
CA ILE A 107 5.54 -23.35 -12.21
C ILE A 107 5.88 -24.85 -12.28
N SER A 108 5.04 -25.73 -11.72
CA SER A 108 5.24 -27.19 -11.80
C SER A 108 5.05 -27.77 -13.20
N LEU A 109 4.26 -27.11 -14.05
CA LEU A 109 3.99 -27.50 -15.45
C LEU A 109 5.09 -27.06 -16.44
N MET A 110 5.96 -26.12 -16.05
CA MET A 110 7.10 -25.66 -16.87
C MET A 110 8.40 -26.40 -16.57
N LYS A 111 8.35 -27.44 -15.71
CA LYS A 111 9.47 -28.33 -15.38
C LYS A 111 9.31 -29.65 -16.13
#